data_AF-A0A1Q3VBN9-F1
#
_entry.id   AF-A0A1Q3VBN9-F1
#
_cell.length_a   1.000
_cell.length_b   1.000
_cell.length_c   1.000
_cell.angle_alpha   90.00
_cell.angle_beta   90.00
_cell.angle_gamma   90.00
#
_symmetry.space_group_name_H-M   'P 1'
#
loop_
_entity.id
_entity.type
_entity.pdbx_description
1 polymer ?
#
loop_
_entity_poly.entity_id
_entity_poly.type
_entity_poly.pdbx_seq_one_letter_code
_entity_poly.pdbx_strand_id
1 'polypeptide(L)' 'MSAPHLARQSCLASNAAWRREARHLREMSVRKTLPEESAMCLRREAEAADAQADWWLSAAIEAGWFKTEKENTTP' A
#
# COMPACT_ATOMS: atom_id res chain seq x y z
N MET A 1 10.35 4.84 22.18
CA MET A 1 9.97 5.25 20.80
C MET A 1 9.10 6.48 20.90
N SER A 2 9.27 7.47 20.00
CA SER A 2 8.42 8.66 19.96
C SER A 2 7.12 8.39 19.18
N ALA A 3 6.05 9.14 19.46
CA ALA A 3 4.77 9.01 18.77
C ALA A 3 4.87 9.14 17.23
N PRO A 4 5.69 10.05 16.66
CA PRO A 4 5.88 10.13 15.20
C PRO A 4 6.54 8.88 14.60
N HIS A 5 7.43 8.23 15.35
CA HIS A 5 8.08 6.99 14.90
C HIS A 5 7.10 5.83 14.83
N LEU A 6 6.22 5.69 15.83
CA LEU A 6 5.15 4.69 15.84
C LEU A 6 4.14 4.93 14.70
N ALA A 7 3.76 6.19 14.46
CA ALA A 7 2.85 6.54 13.35
C ALA A 7 3.44 6.17 11.97
N ARG A 8 4.74 6.44 11.77
CA ARG A 8 5.45 6.06 10.55
C ARG A 8 5.48 4.54 10.35
N GLN A 9 5.81 3.78 11.39
CA GLN A 9 5.83 2.32 11.32
C GLN A 9 4.43 1.75 11.02
N SER A 10 3.39 2.25 11.69
CA SER A 10 2.01 1.84 11.45
C SER A 10 1.59 2.10 10.00
N CYS A 11 1.92 3.27 9.45
CA CYS A 11 1.60 3.58 8.06
C CYS A 11 2.29 2.65 7.06
N LEU A 12 3.59 2.38 7.24
CA LEU A 12 4.32 1.42 6.41
C LEU A 12 3.72 0.01 6.51
N ALA A 13 3.33 -0.41 7.72
CA ALA A 13 2.68 -1.70 7.94
C ALA A 13 1.32 -1.78 7.24
N SER A 14 0.51 -0.72 7.31
CA SER A 14 -0.77 -0.61 6.61
C SER A 14 -0.60 -0.63 5.09
N ASN A 15 0.35 0.16 4.54
CA ASN A 15 0.68 0.11 3.11
C ASN A 15 1.05 -1.31 2.67
N ALA A 16 1.96 -1.98 3.40
CA ALA A 16 2.38 -3.33 3.07
C ALA A 16 1.23 -4.35 3.15
N ALA A 17 0.31 -4.19 4.12
CA ALA A 17 -0.88 -5.04 4.23
C ALA A 17 -1.80 -4.90 3.01
N TRP A 18 -2.11 -3.67 2.59
CA TRP A 18 -2.91 -3.40 1.40
C TRP A 18 -2.27 -3.94 0.12
N ARG A 19 -0.94 -3.82 -0.02
CA ARG A 19 -0.21 -4.41 -1.16
C ARG A 19 -0.26 -5.94 -1.18
N ARG A 20 -0.28 -6.60 -0.01
CA ARG A 20 -0.48 -8.06 0.06
C ARG A 20 -1.90 -8.43 -0.36
N GLU A 21 -2.89 -7.67 0.09
CA GLU A 21 -4.29 -7.90 -0.27
C GLU A 21 -4.53 -7.73 -1.77
N ALA A 22 -4.05 -6.64 -2.37
CA ALA A 22 -4.16 -6.42 -3.81
C ALA A 22 -3.54 -7.55 -4.64
N ARG A 23 -2.39 -8.09 -4.19
CA ARG A 23 -1.76 -9.26 -4.81
C ARG A 23 -2.62 -10.51 -4.69
N HIS A 24 -3.13 -10.79 -3.49
CA HIS A 24 -3.98 -11.93 -3.24
C HIS A 24 -5.24 -11.91 -4.13
N LEU A 25 -5.92 -10.76 -4.21
CA LEU A 25 -7.10 -10.57 -5.04
C LEU A 25 -6.81 -10.78 -6.53
N ARG A 26 -5.66 -10.32 -7.04
CA ARG A 26 -5.22 -10.61 -8.42
C ARG A 26 -4.99 -12.09 -8.66
N GLU A 27 -4.32 -12.78 -7.75
CA GLU A 27 -4.08 -14.21 -7.83
C GLU A 27 -5.40 -15.00 -7.82
N MET A 28 -6.37 -14.57 -7.02
CA MET A 28 -7.72 -15.14 -7.00
C MET A 28 -8.47 -14.90 -8.32
N SER A 29 -8.32 -13.71 -8.92
CA SER A 29 -9.05 -13.32 -10.14
C SER A 29 -8.70 -14.13 -11.40
N VAL A 30 -7.54 -14.79 -11.43
CA VAL A 30 -7.08 -15.60 -12.58
C VAL A 30 -7.37 -17.09 -12.43
N ARG A 31 -8.09 -17.49 -11.37
CA ARG A 31 -8.46 -18.90 -11.16
C ARG A 31 -9.45 -19.35 -12.23
N LYS A 32 -9.12 -20.45 -12.92
CA LYS A 32 -9.88 -20.99 -14.07
C LYS A 32 -11.35 -21.33 -13.77
N THR A 33 -11.69 -21.57 -12.51
CA THR A 33 -13.05 -21.95 -12.08
C THR A 33 -13.94 -20.75 -11.77
N LEU A 34 -13.40 -19.53 -11.81
CA LEU A 34 -14.11 -18.34 -11.40
C LEU A 34 -14.95 -17.77 -12.56
N PRO A 35 -16.24 -17.45 -12.36
CA PRO A 35 -17.02 -16.72 -13.36
C PRO A 35 -16.36 -15.40 -13.73
N GLU A 36 -16.52 -14.98 -14.99
CA GLU A 36 -15.88 -13.76 -15.52
C GLU A 36 -16.23 -12.51 -14.70
N GLU A 37 -17.50 -12.35 -14.32
CA GLU A 37 -17.97 -11.23 -13.51
C GLU A 37 -17.28 -11.19 -12.14
N SER A 38 -17.16 -12.34 -11.48
CA SER A 38 -16.44 -12.45 -10.21
C SER A 38 -14.95 -12.15 -10.37
N ALA A 39 -14.34 -12.59 -11.48
CA ALA A 39 -12.96 -12.26 -11.80
C ALA A 39 -12.77 -10.75 -12.02
N MET A 40 -13.71 -10.09 -12.71
CA MET A 40 -13.72 -8.63 -12.87
C MET A 40 -13.87 -7.91 -11.53
N CYS A 41 -14.76 -8.38 -10.65
CA CYS A 41 -14.95 -7.82 -9.32
C CYS A 41 -13.65 -7.85 -8.51
N LEU A 42 -13.00 -9.02 -8.44
CA LEU A 42 -11.72 -9.17 -7.73
C LEU A 42 -10.61 -8.29 -8.30
N ARG A 43 -10.57 -8.09 -9.63
CA ARG A 43 -9.60 -7.15 -10.24
C ARG A 43 -9.83 -5.71 -9.79
N ARG A 44 -11.09 -5.26 -9.76
CA ARG A 44 -11.45 -3.92 -9.27
C ARG A 44 -11.13 -3.76 -7.79
N GLU A 45 -11.40 -4.77 -6.98
CA GLU A 45 -11.04 -4.76 -5.56
C GLU A 45 -9.52 -4.70 -5.36
N ALA A 46 -8.74 -5.41 -6.20
CA ALA A 46 -7.29 -5.32 -6.16
C ALA A 46 -6.77 -3.91 -6.52
N GLU A 47 -7.38 -3.25 -7.50
CA GLU A 47 -7.07 -1.85 -7.86
C GLU A 47 -7.41 -0.89 -6.71
N ALA A 48 -8.55 -1.07 -6.06
CA ALA A 48 -8.93 -0.27 -4.89
C ALA A 48 -7.97 -0.48 -3.71
N ALA A 49 -7.55 -1.73 -3.45
CA ALA A 49 -6.57 -2.04 -2.41
C ALA A 49 -5.20 -1.39 -2.71
N ASP A 50 -4.76 -1.38 -3.98
CA ASP A 50 -3.54 -0.68 -4.37
C ASP A 50 -3.66 0.84 -4.20
N ALA A 51 -4.79 1.45 -4.59
CA ALA A 51 -5.05 2.87 -4.36
C ALA A 51 -5.04 3.21 -2.86
N GLN A 52 -5.58 2.33 -2.02
CA GLN A 52 -5.54 2.48 -0.57
C GLN A 52 -4.11 2.40 -0.01
N ALA A 53 -3.27 1.52 -0.58
CA ALA A 53 -1.85 1.47 -0.23
C ALA A 53 -1.14 2.79 -0.61
N ASP A 54 -1.39 3.30 -1.81
CA ASP A 54 -0.80 4.56 -2.29
C ASP A 54 -1.23 5.77 -1.49
N TRP A 55 -2.48 5.79 -1.01
CA TRP A 55 -2.96 6.83 -0.09
C TRP A 55 -2.15 6.86 1.20
N TRP A 56 -1.92 5.70 1.84
CA TRP A 56 -1.10 5.63 3.06
C TRP A 56 0.32 6.15 2.81
N LEU A 57 0.96 5.73 1.71
CA LEU A 57 2.32 6.15 1.39
C LEU A 57 2.40 7.65 1.09
N SER A 58 1.46 8.18 0.31
CA SER A 58 1.36 9.61 0.00
C SER A 58 1.20 10.45 1.26
N ALA A 59 0.29 10.06 2.16
CA ALA A 59 0.09 10.74 3.43
C ALA A 59 1.37 10.76 4.30
N ALA A 60 2.14 9.67 4.29
CA ALA A 60 3.42 9.62 5.01
C ALA A 60 4.53 10.48 4.37
N ILE A 61 4.54 10.61 3.03
CA ILE A 61 5.42 11.53 2.31
C ILE A 61 5.07 12.98 2.64
N GLU A 62 3.78 13.34 2.57
CA GLU A 62 3.28 14.68 2.90
C GLU A 62 3.56 15.05 4.36
N ALA A 63 3.50 14.08 5.28
CA ALA A 63 3.89 14.26 6.68
C ALA A 63 5.41 14.38 6.91
N GLY A 64 6.22 14.31 5.85
CA GLY A 64 7.68 14.43 5.91
C GLY A 64 8.39 13.25 6.57
N TRP A 65 7.73 12.08 6.65
CA TRP A 65 8.29 10.91 7.35
C TRP A 65 9.40 10.22 6.57
N PHE A 66 9.52 10.51 5.28
CA PHE A 66 10.62 10.07 4.43
C PHE A 66 11.37 11.30 3.95
N LYS A 67 12.58 11.53 4.49
CA LYS A 67 13.49 12.53 3.95
C LYS A 67 14.16 11.97 2.71
N THR A 68 14.15 12.73 1.62
CA THR A 68 15.09 12.51 0.51
C THR A 68 16.51 12.70 1.02
N GLU A 69 17.44 11.85 0.61
CA GLU A 69 18.84 11.75 1.10
C GLU A 69 19.67 13.07 1.04
N LYS A 70 19.13 14.15 0.47
CA LYS A 70 19.82 15.43 0.30
C LYS A 70 20.07 16.24 1.59
N GLU A 71 19.53 15.84 2.75
CA GLU A 71 19.70 16.61 3.99
C GLU A 71 20.84 16.13 4.91
N ASN A 72 21.55 15.04 4.58
CA ASN A 72 22.64 14.50 5.43
C ASN A 72 24.06 14.77 4.91
N THR A 73 24.23 15.64 3.92
CA THR A 73 25.56 16.07 3.46
C THR A 73 25.72 17.58 3.65
N THR A 74 25.89 17.98 4.91
CA THR A 74 26.66 19.20 5.22
C THR A 74 27.90 18.74 6.00
N PRO A 75 29.13 19.09 5.54
CA PRO A 75 30.38 18.65 6.14
C PRO A 75 30.60 19.18 7.57
#